data_AF-A0AAD6WCJ5-F1
#
_entry.id   AF-A0AAD6WCJ5-F1
#
_cell.length_a   1.000
_cell.length_b   1.000
_cell.length_c   1.000
_cell.angle_alpha   90.00
_cell.angle_beta   90.00
_cell.angle_gamma   90.00
#
_symmetry.space_group_name_H-M   'P 1'
#
loop_
_entity.id
_entity.type
_entity.pdbx_description
1 polymer ?
#
loop_
_entity_poly.entity_id
_entity_poly.type
_entity_poly.pdbx_seq_one_letter_code
_entity_poly.pdbx_strand_id
1 'polypeptide(L)'
;MANDAALRTSLVWLAVVMVVVGIWTLSFKKVLVTYVLGVLGIAGVLLPDWDYFDRDYSRWFSFVSEQDRLALAQRSGFRWWLFISE
;
A
#
# COMPACT_ATOMS: atom_id res chain seq x y z
N MET A 1 -9.24 -4.45 8.18
CA MET A 1 -8.59 -5.66 8.75
C MET A 1 -7.37 -6.11 7.93
N ALA A 2 -7.49 -6.43 6.64
CA ALA A 2 -6.32 -6.83 5.83
C ALA A 2 -5.28 -5.71 5.68
N ASN A 3 -5.74 -4.46 5.42
CA ASN A 3 -4.83 -3.31 5.29
C ASN A 3 -4.13 -2.98 6.62
N ASP A 4 -4.82 -3.14 7.75
CA ASP A 4 -4.25 -2.90 9.10
C ASP A 4 -3.11 -3.88 9.41
N ALA A 5 -3.28 -5.16 9.04
CA ALA A 5 -2.26 -6.19 9.20
C ALA A 5 -1.04 -5.95 8.29
N ALA A 6 -1.27 -5.57 7.03
CA ALA A 6 -0.21 -5.23 6.09
C ALA A 6 0.59 -4.01 6.57
N LEU A 7 -0.09 -2.92 6.94
CA LEU A 7 0.52 -1.71 7.48
C LEU A 7 1.37 -2.02 8.71
N ARG A 8 0.82 -2.76 9.68
CA ARG A 8 1.55 -3.15 10.90
C ARG A 8 2.80 -3.96 10.56
N THR A 9 2.69 -4.91 9.63
CA THR A 9 3.83 -5.74 9.20
C THR A 9 4.90 -4.90 8.51
N SER A 10 4.51 -3.97 7.63
CA SER A 10 5.43 -3.05 6.98
C SER A 10 6.15 -2.12 7.96
N LEU A 11 5.46 -1.62 8.99
CA LEU A 11 6.08 -0.81 10.04
C LEU A 11 7.09 -1.60 10.88
N VAL A 12 6.78 -2.87 11.19
CA VAL A 12 7.74 -3.75 11.88
C VAL A 12 8.98 -3.96 11.02
N TRP A 13 8.82 -4.23 9.72
CA TRP A 13 9.95 -4.36 8.80
C TRP A 13 10.76 -3.07 8.67
N LEU A 14 10.10 -1.91 8.61
CA LEU A 14 10.77 -0.62 8.59
C LEU A 14 11.62 -0.41 9.86
N ALA A 15 11.10 -0.78 11.03
CA ALA A 15 11.84 -0.72 12.28
C ALA A 15 13.09 -1.63 12.24
N VAL A 16 12.98 -2.85 11.71
CA VAL A 16 14.12 -3.75 11.52
C VAL A 16 15.19 -3.11 10.61
N VAL A 17 14.78 -2.54 9.47
CA VAL A 17 15.70 -1.86 8.55
C VAL A 17 16.38 -0.67 9.22
N MET A 18 15.64 0.14 9.98
CA MET A 18 16.21 1.27 10.73
C MET A 18 17.26 0.83 11.75
N VAL A 19 17.04 -0.29 12.45
CA VAL A 19 18.02 -0.86 13.39
C VAL A 19 19.28 -1.31 12.65
N VAL A 20 19.13 -2.03 11.53
CA VAL A 20 20.28 -2.47 10.71
C VAL A 20 21.09 -1.27 10.21
N VAL A 21 20.42 -0.24 9.68
CA VAL A 21 21.09 0.99 9.23
C VAL A 21 21.75 1.72 10.40
N GLY A 22 21.12 1.77 11.57
CA GLY A 22 21.66 2.38 12.78
C GLY A 22 22.93 1.69 13.26
N ILE A 23 22.94 0.36 13.32
CA ILE A 23 24.10 -0.43 13.75
C ILE A 23 25.25 -0.31 12.75
N TRP A 24 24.96 -0.41 11.44
CA TRP A 24 26.00 -0.33 10.42
C TRP A 24 26.61 1.07 10.36
N THR A 25 25.76 2.10 10.32
CA THR A 25 26.22 3.45 10.00
C THR A 25 26.55 4.32 11.21
N LEU A 26 26.14 3.91 12.41
CA LEU A 26 26.30 4.64 13.68
C LEU A 26 25.89 6.12 13.58
N SER A 27 24.97 6.43 12.66
CA SER A 27 24.58 7.80 12.31
C SER A 27 23.07 7.95 12.36
N PHE A 28 22.59 8.73 13.33
CA PHE A 28 21.16 9.05 13.48
C PHE A 28 20.57 9.75 12.26
N LYS A 29 21.37 10.51 11.51
CA LYS A 29 20.90 11.18 10.28
C LYS A 29 20.46 10.17 9.23
N LYS A 30 21.21 9.09 9.05
CA LYS A 30 20.86 8.04 8.09
C LYS A 30 19.63 7.27 8.54
N VAL A 31 19.52 6.97 9.84
CA VAL A 31 18.32 6.35 10.41
C VAL A 31 17.07 7.22 10.16
N LEU A 32 17.16 8.54 10.36
CA LEU A 32 16.06 9.47 10.09
C LEU A 32 15.68 9.51 8.61
N VAL A 33 16.65 9.57 7.70
CA VAL A 33 16.37 9.52 6.25
C VAL A 33 15.68 8.20 5.88
N THR A 34 16.14 7.09 6.43
CA THR A 34 15.54 5.76 6.18
C THR A 34 14.10 5.69 6.70
N TYR A 35 13.83 6.30 7.86
CA TYR A 35 12.48 6.42 8.39
C TYR A 35 11.58 7.22 7.46
N VAL A 36 12.00 8.43 7.04
CA VAL A 36 11.18 9.29 6.17
C VAL A 36 10.90 8.60 4.85
N LEU A 37 11.92 8.04 4.19
CA LEU A 37 11.74 7.31 2.93
C LEU A 37 10.89 6.06 3.11
N GLY A 38 11.06 5.33 4.20
CA GLY A 38 10.29 4.14 4.52
C GLY A 38 8.82 4.46 4.75
N VAL A 39 8.50 5.49 5.53
CA VAL A 39 7.12 5.94 5.75
C VAL A 39 6.49 6.44 4.46
N LEU A 40 7.22 7.21 3.64
CA LEU A 40 6.72 7.66 2.34
C LEU A 40 6.48 6.49 1.38
N GLY A 41 7.35 5.48 1.38
CA GLY A 41 7.16 4.26 0.59
C GLY A 41 5.96 3.44 1.05
N ILE A 42 5.84 3.19 2.37
CA ILE A 42 4.68 2.52 2.96
C ILE A 42 3.41 3.30 2.63
N ALA A 43 3.42 4.63 2.78
CA ALA A 43 2.28 5.46 2.49
C ALA A 43 1.92 5.40 1.00
N GLY A 44 2.89 5.60 0.12
CA GLY A 44 2.68 5.52 -1.33
C GLY A 44 2.25 4.13 -1.82
N VAL A 45 2.40 3.08 -1.00
CA VAL A 45 1.97 1.72 -1.36
C VAL A 45 0.65 1.31 -0.68
N LEU A 46 0.40 1.69 0.57
CA LEU A 46 -0.75 1.18 1.34
C LEU A 46 -1.92 2.17 1.46
N LEU A 47 -1.68 3.48 1.28
CA LEU A 47 -2.74 4.48 1.28
C LEU A 47 -3.52 4.57 -0.05
N PRO A 48 -2.91 4.41 -1.23
CA PRO A 48 -3.66 4.42 -2.47
C PRO A 48 -4.71 3.32 -2.46
N ASP A 49 -5.94 3.70 -2.78
CA ASP A 49 -6.97 2.74 -3.10
C ASP A 49 -6.66 2.14 -4.47
N TRP A 50 -5.93 1.03 -4.49
CA TRP A 50 -5.50 0.39 -5.74
C TRP A 50 -6.67 -0.05 -6.61
N ASP A 51 -7.79 -0.43 -6.01
CA ASP A 51 -9.00 -0.77 -6.77
C ASP A 51 -9.62 0.47 -7.41
N TYR A 52 -9.45 1.65 -6.81
CA TYR A 52 -9.77 2.91 -7.47
C TYR A 52 -8.84 3.18 -8.66
N PHE A 53 -7.53 2.91 -8.55
CA PHE A 53 -6.57 3.21 -9.62
C PHE A 53 -6.53 2.18 -10.75
N ASP A 54 -7.13 1.01 -10.59
CA ASP A 54 -7.29 -0.03 -11.63
C ASP A 54 -8.21 0.40 -12.79
N ARG A 55 -8.85 1.57 -12.70
CA ARG A 55 -9.65 2.17 -13.79
C ARG A 55 -8.75 2.87 -14.82
N ASP A 56 -9.26 3.08 -16.04
CA ASP A 56 -8.54 3.81 -17.09
C ASP A 56 -8.04 5.18 -16.60
N TYR A 57 -6.82 5.57 -16.99
CA TYR A 57 -6.19 6.84 -16.58
C TYR A 57 -7.06 8.08 -16.83
N SER A 58 -7.85 8.08 -17.90
CA SER A 58 -8.78 9.17 -18.23
C SER A 58 -9.90 9.35 -17.19
N ARG A 59 -10.20 8.30 -16.42
CA ARG A 59 -11.24 8.27 -15.39
C ARG A 59 -10.71 8.49 -13.98
N TRP A 60 -9.40 8.67 -13.80
CA TRP A 60 -8.82 8.92 -12.47
C TRP A 60 -9.31 10.23 -11.84
N PHE A 61 -9.63 11.23 -12.67
CA PHE A 61 -10.12 12.54 -12.24
C PHE A 61 -11.64 12.70 -12.37
N SER A 62 -12.35 11.65 -12.78
CA SER A 62 -13.81 11.67 -12.85
C SER A 62 -14.43 11.22 -11.53
N PHE A 63 -15.53 11.85 -11.13
CA PHE A 63 -16.31 11.39 -9.97
C PHE A 63 -16.81 9.96 -10.20
N VAL A 64 -16.70 9.15 -9.15
CA VAL A 64 -17.17 7.76 -9.16
C VAL A 64 -18.67 7.74 -8.88
N SER A 65 -19.45 7.27 -9.85
CA SER A 65 -20.89 7.07 -9.65
C SER A 65 -21.16 5.81 -8.82
N GLU A 66 -22.34 5.72 -8.20
CA GLU A 66 -22.81 4.50 -7.51
C GLU A 66 -22.71 3.26 -8.41
N GLN A 67 -22.99 3.39 -9.72
CA GLN A 67 -22.88 2.29 -10.67
C GLN A 67 -21.42 1.82 -10.86
N ASP A 68 -20.47 2.76 -10.89
CA ASP A 68 -19.04 2.43 -10.99
C ASP A 68 -18.54 1.69 -9.73
N ARG A 69 -19.04 2.06 -8.54
CA ARG A 69 -18.68 1.37 -7.28
C ARG A 69 -19.16 -0.07 -7.29
N LEU A 70 -20.37 -0.33 -7.79
CA LEU A 70 -20.90 -1.69 -7.92
C LEU A 70 -20.12 -2.51 -8.96
N ALA A 71 -19.75 -1.91 -10.09
CA ALA A 71 -18.92 -2.57 -11.11
C ALA A 71 -17.51 -2.93 -10.57
N LEU A 72 -16.89 -2.05 -9.78
CA LEU A 72 -15.60 -2.30 -9.13
C LEU A 72 -15.69 -3.39 -8.06
N ALA A 73 -16.76 -3.38 -7.25
CA ALA A 73 -17.00 -4.41 -6.24
C ALA A 73 -17.27 -5.81 -6.86
N GLN A 74 -17.96 -5.86 -8.01
CA GLN A 74 -18.13 -7.10 -8.77
C GLN A 74 -16.80 -7.61 -9.33
N ARG A 75 -15.94 -6.73 -9.86
CA ARG A 75 -14.60 -7.10 -10.35
C ARG A 75 -13.70 -7.64 -9.23
N SER A 76 -13.67 -7.00 -8.07
CA SER A 76 -12.85 -7.44 -6.94
C SER A 76 -13.33 -8.78 -6.37
N GLY A 77 -14.66 -9.00 -6.32
CA GLY A 77 -15.25 -10.30 -5.97
C GLY A 77 -14.93 -11.41 -6.98
N PHE A 78 -14.94 -11.10 -8.28
CA PHE A 78 -14.54 -12.05 -9.33
C PHE A 78 -13.06 -12.44 -9.26
N ARG A 79 -12.18 -11.47 -8.95
CA ARG A 79 -10.74 -11.70 -8.80
C ARG A 79 -10.42 -12.66 -7.67
N TRP A 80 -11.18 -12.62 -6.57
CA TRP A 80 -11.03 -13.55 -5.44
C TRP A 80 -11.43 -14.98 -5.78
N TRP A 81 -12.49 -15.15 -6.58
CA TRP A 81 -12.95 -16.48 -7.04
C TRP A 81 -11.96 -17.15 -7.98
N LEU A 82 -11.39 -16.39 -8.93
CA LEU A 82 -10.39 -16.93 -9.85
C LEU A 82 -9.12 -17.40 -9.13
N PHE A 83 -8.72 -16.72 -8.05
CA PHE A 83 -7.55 -17.09 -7.25
C PHE A 83 -7.76 -18.37 -6.40
N ILE A 84 -9.00 -18.78 -6.14
CA ILE A 84 -9.32 -20.04 -5.41
C ILE A 84 -9.45 -21.23 -6.37
N SER A 85 -9.74 -20.98 -7.65
CA SER A 85 -9.93 -22.03 -8.65
C SER A 85 -8.64 -22.51 -9.33
N GLU A 86 -7.47 -21.92 -9.00
CA GLU A 86 -6.14 -22.40 -9.42
C GLU A 86 -5.44 -23.25 -8.35
#